data_AF-A0A7J5EVX1-F1
#
_entry.id   AF-A0A7J5EVX1-F1
#
_cell.length_a   1.000
_cell.length_b   1.000
_cell.length_c   1.000
_cell.angle_alpha   90.00
_cell.angle_beta   90.00
_cell.angle_gamma   90.00
#
_symmetry.space_group_name_H-M   'P 1'
#
loop_
_entity.id
_entity.type
_entity.pdbx_description
1 polymer ?
#
loop_
_entity_poly.entity_id
_entity_poly.type
_entity_poly.pdbx_seq_one_letter_code
_entity_poly.pdbx_strand_id
1 'polypeptide(L)'
;MSRRLALSLVLAVAGCIEAPVTPDDRIECQVGAGCNTGAGEVCGDGVCWGDPPSTMYAAVLGPSSAYNSIAATTEIASVVFQADGWFGDGASGGLPLVEAMRVSGQVKAPCPAALEACSDYLVVPGTIRWTRPSDIPGLPELSITATMTGVMGGSSSGGFEVYLPRPVTTTTYTVSFMPSTSPLGAGLPSAANLLPPFRASVTVSP
;
A
#
# COMPACT_ATOMS: atom_id res chain seq x y z
N MET A 1 -56.11 -19.45 15.33
CA MET A 1 -55.04 -19.63 16.35
C MET A 1 -53.76 -20.08 15.64
N SER A 2 -52.86 -19.15 15.33
CA SER A 2 -51.51 -19.49 14.81
C SER A 2 -50.49 -18.57 15.44
N ARG A 3 -49.72 -19.10 16.40
CA ARG A 3 -48.53 -18.46 16.96
C ARG A 3 -47.40 -18.58 15.94
N ARG A 4 -46.88 -17.45 15.44
CA ARG A 4 -45.61 -17.41 14.71
C ARG A 4 -44.50 -17.15 15.73
N LEU A 5 -43.59 -18.13 15.87
CA LEU A 5 -42.35 -17.97 16.64
C LEU A 5 -41.44 -16.98 15.88
N ALA A 6 -41.04 -15.92 16.56
CA ALA A 6 -39.95 -15.05 16.13
C ALA A 6 -38.62 -15.68 16.57
N LEU A 7 -37.78 -16.01 15.59
CA LEU A 7 -36.43 -16.53 15.80
C LEU A 7 -35.49 -15.33 15.90
N SER A 8 -35.02 -15.00 17.11
CA SER A 8 -34.03 -13.95 17.33
C SER A 8 -32.62 -14.48 16.99
N LEU A 9 -32.02 -13.95 15.93
CA LEU A 9 -30.65 -14.22 15.53
C LEU A 9 -29.71 -13.31 16.35
N VAL A 10 -28.92 -13.89 17.25
CA VAL A 10 -27.87 -13.18 18.01
C VAL A 10 -26.60 -13.15 17.15
N LEU A 11 -26.25 -11.98 16.61
CA LEU A 11 -24.95 -11.75 15.98
C LEU A 11 -23.87 -11.65 17.07
N ALA A 12 -23.01 -12.66 17.16
CA ALA A 12 -21.78 -12.59 17.95
C ALA A 12 -20.76 -11.74 17.18
N VAL A 13 -20.59 -10.48 17.61
CA VAL A 13 -19.53 -9.60 17.13
C VAL A 13 -18.25 -10.04 17.84
N ALA A 14 -17.39 -10.80 17.16
CA ALA A 14 -16.03 -11.04 17.60
C ALA A 14 -15.20 -9.76 17.37
N GLY A 15 -15.45 -8.74 18.19
CA GLY A 15 -14.56 -7.59 18.30
C GLY A 15 -13.38 -7.97 19.17
N CYS A 16 -12.16 -7.84 18.66
CA CYS A 16 -10.96 -7.86 19.48
C CYS A 16 -11.12 -6.75 20.54
N ILE A 17 -11.33 -7.13 21.80
CA ILE A 17 -11.29 -6.20 22.92
C ILE A 17 -9.82 -5.88 23.15
N GLU A 18 -9.33 -4.80 22.58
CA GLU A 18 -8.22 -4.07 23.20
C GLU A 18 -8.83 -3.32 24.39
N ALA A 19 -8.66 -3.86 25.59
CA ALA A 19 -9.03 -3.13 26.79
C ALA A 19 -8.24 -1.82 26.79
N PRO A 20 -8.90 -0.65 26.95
CA PRO A 20 -8.19 0.61 27.10
C PRO A 20 -7.44 0.56 28.43
N VAL A 21 -6.14 0.26 28.36
CA VAL A 21 -5.25 0.35 29.50
C VAL A 21 -4.92 1.82 29.67
N THR A 22 -5.23 2.39 30.84
CA THR A 22 -4.88 3.77 31.16
C THR A 22 -3.36 3.95 31.04
N PRO A 23 -2.87 5.03 30.39
CA PRO A 23 -1.43 5.24 30.15
C PRO A 23 -0.56 5.12 31.41
N ASP A 24 -1.10 5.49 32.56
CA ASP A 24 -0.40 5.46 33.85
C ASP A 24 -0.11 4.03 34.36
N ASP A 25 -0.85 3.02 33.91
CA ASP A 25 -0.63 1.61 34.29
C ASP A 25 0.42 0.90 33.41
N ARG A 26 1.00 1.60 32.44
CA ARG A 26 2.05 1.08 31.54
C ARG A 26 3.44 1.66 31.82
N ILE A 27 3.62 2.36 32.94
CA ILE A 27 4.93 2.89 33.34
C ILE A 27 5.76 1.75 33.95
N GLU A 28 6.62 1.15 33.13
CA GLU A 28 7.63 0.15 33.51
C GLU A 28 8.84 0.82 34.17
N CYS A 29 9.17 2.06 33.77
CA CYS A 29 10.34 2.76 34.26
C CYS A 29 10.12 4.28 34.36
N GLN A 30 10.87 4.93 35.25
CA GLN A 30 10.94 6.40 35.34
C GLN A 30 12.34 6.94 35.00
N VAL A 31 13.36 6.08 35.12
CA VAL A 31 14.78 6.36 34.88
C VAL A 31 15.43 5.08 34.36
N GLY A 32 16.59 5.19 33.71
CA GLY A 32 17.29 4.04 33.11
C GLY A 32 17.59 2.91 34.10
N ALA A 33 17.83 3.22 35.38
CA ALA A 33 18.06 2.20 36.41
C ALA A 33 16.84 1.31 36.71
N GLY A 34 15.64 1.69 36.25
CA GLY A 34 14.44 0.85 36.30
C GLY A 34 14.40 -0.25 35.23
N CYS A 35 15.33 -0.24 34.28
CA CYS A 35 15.43 -1.21 33.19
C CYS A 35 16.65 -2.12 33.34
N ASN A 36 16.70 -3.21 32.57
CA ASN A 36 17.84 -4.12 32.49
C ASN A 36 18.99 -3.51 31.67
N THR A 37 19.66 -2.52 32.27
CA THR A 37 20.82 -1.85 31.68
C THR A 37 21.98 -2.80 31.33
N GLY A 38 22.06 -3.97 32.00
CA GLY A 38 23.03 -5.02 31.68
C GLY A 38 22.76 -5.72 30.34
N ALA A 39 21.53 -5.69 29.85
CA ALA A 39 21.12 -6.14 28.53
C ALA A 39 20.96 -4.99 27.51
N GLY A 40 21.31 -3.76 27.90
CA GLY A 40 21.25 -2.59 27.03
C GLY A 40 19.94 -1.80 27.08
N GLU A 41 19.00 -2.16 27.96
CA GLU A 41 17.72 -1.45 28.02
C GLU A 41 17.86 0.01 28.51
N VAL A 42 17.07 0.89 27.90
CA VAL A 42 16.95 2.31 28.21
C VAL A 42 15.50 2.68 28.53
N CYS A 43 15.31 3.60 29.47
CA CYS A 43 13.97 4.07 29.81
C CYS A 43 13.55 5.23 28.89
N GLY A 44 12.43 5.07 28.17
CA GLY A 44 11.87 6.08 27.28
C GLY A 44 10.34 6.06 27.31
N ASP A 45 9.71 7.22 27.49
CA ASP A 45 8.24 7.36 27.57
C ASP A 45 7.56 6.43 28.59
N GLY A 46 8.27 6.11 29.68
CA GLY A 46 7.78 5.22 30.72
C GLY A 46 7.98 3.72 30.45
N VAL A 47 8.60 3.33 29.33
CA VAL A 47 8.78 1.94 28.89
C VAL A 47 10.27 1.59 28.82
N CYS A 48 10.64 0.36 29.17
CA CYS A 48 12.00 -0.13 28.97
C CYS A 48 12.19 -0.60 27.52
N TRP A 49 13.02 0.12 26.76
CA TRP A 49 13.36 -0.20 25.37
C TRP A 49 14.72 -0.88 25.31
N GLY A 50 14.86 -2.01 24.60
CA GLY A 50 16.12 -2.73 24.46
C GLY A 50 15.93 -4.24 24.61
N ASP A 51 17.06 -4.96 24.79
CA ASP A 51 17.12 -6.44 24.84
C ASP A 51 16.23 -7.17 23.80
N PRO A 52 16.26 -6.75 22.52
CA PRO A 52 15.46 -7.38 21.49
C PRO A 52 15.88 -8.86 21.34
N PRO A 53 14.94 -9.78 21.04
CA PRO A 53 15.32 -11.13 20.70
C PRO A 53 16.35 -11.12 19.57
N SER A 54 17.43 -11.91 19.70
CA SER A 54 18.58 -11.95 18.79
C SER A 54 18.29 -12.58 17.41
N THR A 55 17.04 -12.53 16.98
CA THR A 55 16.59 -13.00 15.67
C THR A 55 16.66 -11.89 14.63
N MET A 56 16.74 -12.28 13.36
CA MET A 56 16.57 -11.35 12.24
C MET A 56 15.08 -11.07 12.04
N TYR A 57 14.78 -9.82 11.67
CA TYR A 57 13.44 -9.38 11.32
C TYR A 57 13.42 -8.89 9.86
N ALA A 58 12.24 -8.92 9.26
CA ALA A 58 11.97 -8.30 7.98
C ALA A 58 11.02 -7.13 8.19
N ALA A 59 11.17 -6.07 7.40
CA ALA A 59 10.30 -4.90 7.47
C ALA A 59 9.85 -4.46 6.07
N VAL A 60 8.62 -3.95 6.00
CA VAL A 60 8.10 -3.24 4.82
C VAL A 60 7.77 -1.83 5.27
N LEU A 61 8.47 -0.85 4.71
CA LEU A 61 8.35 0.56 5.09
C LEU A 61 7.70 1.33 3.96
N GLY A 62 6.56 1.96 4.23
CA GLY A 62 5.94 2.91 3.32
C GLY A 62 6.34 4.35 3.68
N PRO A 63 6.60 5.23 2.71
CA PRO A 63 6.65 6.66 2.98
C PRO A 63 5.28 7.14 3.48
N SER A 64 5.25 8.24 4.24
CA SER A 64 3.99 8.93 4.45
C SER A 64 3.46 9.47 3.10
N SER A 65 2.16 9.72 3.01
CA SER A 65 1.54 10.21 1.77
C SER A 65 2.16 11.51 1.23
N ALA A 66 2.78 12.32 2.10
CA ALA A 66 3.48 13.55 1.71
C ALA A 66 4.81 13.30 0.98
N TYR A 67 5.39 12.11 1.09
CA TYR A 67 6.71 11.77 0.53
C TYR A 67 6.67 10.67 -0.53
N ASN A 68 5.48 10.21 -0.93
CA ASN A 68 5.32 9.12 -1.90
C ASN A 68 5.92 9.44 -3.28
N SER A 69 6.16 10.72 -3.60
CA SER A 69 6.78 11.15 -4.85
C SER A 69 8.30 11.08 -4.86
N ILE A 70 8.93 10.92 -3.68
CA ILE A 70 10.39 10.91 -3.51
C ILE A 70 10.86 9.54 -3.04
N ALA A 71 10.11 8.91 -2.13
CA ALA A 71 10.38 7.59 -1.61
C ALA A 71 9.25 6.63 -1.97
N ALA A 72 9.56 5.35 -2.12
CA ALA A 72 8.59 4.30 -2.37
C ALA A 72 8.58 3.27 -1.24
N THR A 73 7.61 2.36 -1.27
CA THR A 73 7.58 1.23 -0.35
C THR A 73 8.87 0.43 -0.45
N THR A 74 9.55 0.29 0.69
CA THR A 74 10.86 -0.34 0.80
C THR A 74 10.74 -1.65 1.56
N GLU A 75 11.22 -2.72 0.94
CA GLU A 75 11.29 -4.05 1.55
C GLU A 75 12.71 -4.27 2.08
N ILE A 76 12.85 -4.46 3.39
CA ILE A 76 14.12 -4.71 4.05
C ILE A 76 14.11 -6.15 4.57
N ALA A 77 14.85 -7.03 3.90
CA ALA A 77 14.89 -8.46 4.21
C ALA A 77 15.56 -8.77 5.55
N SER A 78 16.40 -7.87 6.05
CA SER A 78 17.11 -8.04 7.32
C SER A 78 17.20 -6.70 8.04
N VAL A 79 16.44 -6.58 9.12
CA VAL A 79 16.52 -5.49 10.09
C VAL A 79 17.10 -6.05 11.39
N VAL A 80 18.03 -5.32 11.96
CA VAL A 80 18.63 -5.64 13.25
C VAL A 80 18.15 -4.59 14.25
N PHE A 81 17.70 -5.07 15.41
CA PHE A 81 17.50 -4.19 16.54
C PHE A 81 18.85 -3.94 17.22
N GLN A 82 19.14 -2.67 17.43
CA GLN A 82 20.30 -2.24 18.20
C GLN A 82 20.05 -2.49 19.70
N ALA A 83 21.13 -2.48 20.49
CA ALA A 83 21.05 -2.78 21.93
C ALA A 83 20.14 -1.81 22.68
N ASP A 84 20.00 -0.58 22.20
CA ASP A 84 19.13 0.48 22.71
C ASP A 84 17.68 0.39 22.20
N GLY A 85 17.33 -0.68 21.48
CA GLY A 85 15.99 -0.92 20.95
C GLY A 85 15.69 -0.21 19.61
N TRP A 86 16.62 0.55 19.05
CA TRP A 86 16.41 1.22 17.76
C TRP A 86 16.55 0.27 16.57
N PHE A 87 15.78 0.52 15.52
CA PHE A 87 15.88 -0.21 14.26
C PHE A 87 17.00 0.36 13.40
N GLY A 88 17.83 -0.53 12.85
CA GLY A 88 18.80 -0.15 11.84
C GLY A 88 19.10 -1.26 10.86
N ASP A 89 19.72 -0.87 9.75
CA ASP A 89 20.40 -1.79 8.82
C ASP A 89 21.72 -2.35 9.39
N GLY A 90 22.09 -1.98 10.63
CA GLY A 90 23.34 -2.35 11.29
C GLY A 90 24.57 -1.53 10.87
N ALA A 91 24.45 -0.65 9.87
CA ALA A 91 25.56 0.13 9.32
C ALA A 91 25.40 1.64 9.53
N SER A 92 24.19 2.17 9.33
CA SER A 92 23.89 3.61 9.32
C SER A 92 23.00 4.08 10.48
N GLY A 93 22.53 3.14 11.31
CA GLY A 93 21.64 3.44 12.46
C GLY A 93 20.24 3.88 12.03
N GLY A 94 19.88 3.69 10.77
CA GLY A 94 18.57 4.00 10.24
C GLY A 94 18.07 2.92 9.29
N LEU A 95 16.81 3.04 8.90
CA LEU A 95 16.20 2.21 7.88
C LEU A 95 16.16 2.99 6.56
N PRO A 96 16.87 2.54 5.51
CA PRO A 96 16.87 3.25 4.24
C PRO A 96 15.49 3.20 3.59
N LEU A 97 15.10 4.30 2.94
CA LEU A 97 13.98 4.33 2.00
C LEU A 97 14.52 4.29 0.58
N VAL A 98 13.90 3.48 -0.27
CA VAL A 98 14.20 3.38 -1.69
C VAL A 98 13.59 4.56 -2.43
N GLU A 99 14.36 5.15 -3.34
CA GLU A 99 13.89 6.22 -4.21
C GLU A 99 12.68 5.77 -5.05
N ALA A 100 11.69 6.66 -5.16
CA ALA A 100 10.55 6.44 -6.04
C ALA A 100 10.90 6.68 -7.51
N MET A 101 10.59 5.71 -8.35
CA MET A 101 10.47 5.91 -9.79
C MET A 101 9.03 6.24 -10.14
N ARG A 102 8.81 7.41 -10.74
CA ARG A 102 7.50 7.81 -11.26
C ARG A 102 7.20 7.09 -12.57
N VAL A 103 6.06 6.41 -12.62
CA VAL A 103 5.48 5.88 -13.86
C VAL A 103 4.15 6.56 -14.09
N SER A 104 3.97 7.13 -15.28
CA SER A 104 2.73 7.76 -15.69
C SER A 104 2.32 7.28 -17.07
N GLY A 105 1.02 7.36 -17.35
CA GLY A 105 0.49 6.90 -18.62
C GLY A 105 -1.00 7.04 -18.74
N GLN A 106 -1.51 6.53 -19.87
CA GLN A 106 -2.92 6.57 -20.22
C GLN A 106 -3.34 5.21 -20.79
N VAL A 107 -4.58 4.82 -20.51
CA VAL A 107 -5.28 3.72 -21.18
C VAL A 107 -6.32 4.36 -22.09
N LYS A 108 -6.21 4.07 -23.39
CA LYS A 108 -7.03 4.67 -24.44
C LYS A 108 -7.88 3.59 -25.09
N ALA A 109 -9.14 3.92 -25.39
CA ALA A 109 -10.01 3.09 -26.22
C ALA A 109 -10.53 3.92 -27.42
N PRO A 110 -10.81 3.28 -28.57
CA PRO A 110 -11.45 3.96 -29.70
C PRO A 110 -12.77 4.61 -29.27
N CYS A 111 -13.07 5.78 -29.83
CA CYS A 111 -14.34 6.45 -29.60
C CYS A 111 -15.53 5.59 -30.06
N PRO A 112 -16.56 5.36 -29.22
CA PRO A 112 -17.79 4.72 -29.66
C PRO A 112 -18.48 5.59 -30.72
N ALA A 113 -19.05 4.98 -31.77
CA ALA A 113 -19.75 5.71 -32.82
C ALA A 113 -20.93 6.56 -32.31
N ALA A 114 -21.49 6.22 -31.15
CA ALA A 114 -22.57 6.97 -30.50
C ALA A 114 -22.11 8.28 -29.82
N LEU A 115 -20.80 8.55 -29.73
CA LEU A 115 -20.20 9.72 -29.10
C LEU A 115 -19.66 10.67 -30.17
N GLU A 116 -20.53 11.50 -30.75
CA GLU A 116 -20.19 12.44 -31.82
C GLU A 116 -19.09 13.46 -31.43
N ALA A 117 -18.95 13.76 -30.13
CA ALA A 117 -17.94 14.68 -29.60
C ALA A 117 -16.56 14.04 -29.37
N CYS A 118 -16.36 12.77 -29.73
CA CYS A 118 -15.12 12.03 -29.53
C CYS A 118 -14.42 11.82 -30.87
N SER A 119 -13.23 12.42 -31.08
CA SER A 119 -12.60 12.49 -32.40
C SER A 119 -11.69 11.30 -32.76
N ASP A 120 -10.99 10.70 -31.79
CA ASP A 120 -10.04 9.60 -32.04
C ASP A 120 -10.09 8.51 -30.95
N TYR A 121 -9.82 8.91 -29.71
CA TYR A 121 -9.79 8.02 -28.56
C TYR A 121 -10.33 8.69 -27.30
N LEU A 122 -10.82 7.86 -26.39
CA LEU A 122 -11.22 8.21 -25.04
C LEU A 122 -10.16 7.69 -24.05
N VAL A 123 -9.78 8.51 -23.06
CA VAL A 123 -9.06 8.02 -21.88
C VAL A 123 -10.03 7.24 -20.98
N VAL A 124 -9.78 5.95 -20.79
CA VAL A 124 -10.67 5.04 -20.07
C VAL A 124 -10.44 5.17 -18.56
N PRO A 125 -11.43 5.62 -17.76
CA PRO A 125 -11.31 5.61 -16.31
C PRO A 125 -11.26 4.19 -15.76
N GLY A 126 -10.51 3.99 -14.69
CA GLY A 126 -10.34 2.68 -14.07
C GLY A 126 -9.23 2.67 -13.04
N THR A 127 -8.86 1.48 -12.60
CA THR A 127 -7.81 1.26 -11.62
C THR A 127 -6.69 0.45 -12.25
N ILE A 128 -5.46 0.97 -12.17
CA ILE A 128 -4.26 0.25 -12.58
C ILE A 128 -3.55 -0.26 -11.33
N ARG A 129 -3.21 -1.55 -11.34
CA ARG A 129 -2.50 -2.22 -10.25
C ARG A 129 -1.20 -2.79 -10.79
N TRP A 130 -0.11 -2.41 -10.15
CA TRP A 130 1.25 -2.88 -10.39
C TRP A 130 1.60 -3.88 -9.31
N THR A 131 2.01 -5.08 -9.70
CA THR A 131 2.33 -6.18 -8.79
C THR A 131 3.67 -6.79 -9.13
N ARG A 132 4.47 -7.10 -8.11
CA ARG A 132 5.67 -7.94 -8.26
C ARG A 132 5.80 -8.87 -7.06
N PRO A 133 6.48 -10.03 -7.18
CA PRO A 133 6.89 -10.79 -6.01
C PRO A 133 7.63 -9.90 -5.01
N SER A 134 7.43 -10.15 -3.71
CA SER A 134 8.24 -9.49 -2.67
C SER A 134 9.70 -9.88 -2.82
N ASP A 135 10.58 -8.91 -2.54
CA ASP A 135 12.02 -9.18 -2.43
C ASP A 135 12.37 -9.94 -1.13
N ILE A 136 11.39 -10.12 -0.23
CA ILE A 136 11.52 -10.87 1.03
C ILE A 136 10.83 -12.23 0.88
N PRO A 137 11.59 -13.35 0.97
CA PRO A 137 11.02 -14.69 0.81
C PRO A 137 9.87 -14.97 1.79
N GLY A 138 8.75 -15.47 1.25
CA GLY A 138 7.58 -15.85 2.04
C GLY A 138 6.59 -14.71 2.34
N LEU A 139 6.90 -13.46 1.95
CA LEU A 139 5.94 -12.37 2.03
C LEU A 139 4.97 -12.34 0.83
N PRO A 140 3.78 -11.73 0.99
CA PRO A 140 2.86 -11.46 -0.11
C PRO A 140 3.48 -10.59 -1.20
N GLU A 141 2.89 -10.60 -2.40
CA GLU A 141 3.29 -9.71 -3.49
C GLU A 141 3.23 -8.23 -3.10
N LEU A 142 4.24 -7.45 -3.54
CA LEU A 142 4.17 -5.99 -3.47
C LEU A 142 3.14 -5.51 -4.48
N SER A 143 2.18 -4.71 -4.03
CA SER A 143 1.05 -4.24 -4.82
C SER A 143 0.85 -2.74 -4.67
N ILE A 144 0.94 -2.02 -5.79
CA ILE A 144 0.79 -0.56 -5.83
C ILE A 144 -0.33 -0.23 -6.81
N THR A 145 -1.27 0.61 -6.39
CA THR A 145 -2.48 0.92 -7.16
C THR A 145 -2.58 2.41 -7.44
N ALA A 146 -3.00 2.75 -8.66
CA ALA A 146 -3.36 4.11 -9.03
C ALA A 146 -4.74 4.13 -9.68
N THR A 147 -5.48 5.21 -9.47
CA THR A 147 -6.79 5.42 -10.09
C THR A 147 -6.65 6.40 -11.24
N MET A 148 -7.19 6.03 -12.39
CA MET A 148 -7.32 6.89 -13.55
C MET A 148 -8.67 7.57 -13.54
N THR A 149 -8.65 8.90 -13.53
CA THR A 149 -9.84 9.69 -13.85
C THR A 149 -9.88 9.93 -15.35
N GLY A 150 -11.02 9.61 -15.96
CA GLY A 150 -11.32 9.98 -17.34
C GLY A 150 -11.92 11.39 -17.35
N VAL A 151 -11.63 12.16 -18.39
CA VAL A 151 -12.31 13.43 -18.65
C VAL A 151 -13.17 13.25 -19.89
N MET A 152 -14.46 13.56 -19.75
CA MET A 152 -15.39 13.63 -20.87
C MET A 152 -15.15 14.92 -21.67
N GLY A 153 -15.19 14.83 -23.01
CA GLY A 153 -15.18 16.01 -23.89
C GLY A 153 -13.90 16.25 -24.69
N GLY A 154 -13.23 15.20 -25.17
CA GLY A 154 -12.08 15.33 -26.09
C GLY A 154 -10.82 15.92 -25.44
N SER A 155 -10.84 16.21 -24.14
CA SER A 155 -9.65 16.62 -23.41
C SER A 155 -8.73 15.41 -23.22
N SER A 156 -7.48 15.53 -23.66
CA SER A 156 -6.39 14.60 -23.36
C SER A 156 -5.94 14.63 -21.90
N SER A 157 -6.61 15.38 -21.03
CA SER A 157 -6.33 15.41 -19.59
C SER A 157 -6.98 14.20 -18.90
N GLY A 158 -6.16 13.35 -18.30
CA GLY A 158 -6.60 12.10 -17.67
C GLY A 158 -5.48 11.09 -17.77
N GLY A 159 -5.26 10.29 -16.74
CA GLY A 159 -4.12 9.37 -16.71
C GLY A 159 -3.91 8.79 -15.33
N PHE A 160 -2.94 7.91 -15.22
CA PHE A 160 -2.44 7.45 -13.92
C PHE A 160 -1.06 8.01 -13.68
N GLU A 161 -0.75 8.13 -12.39
CA GLU A 161 0.59 8.32 -11.88
C GLU A 161 0.77 7.36 -10.71
N VAL A 162 1.87 6.64 -10.72
CA VAL A 162 2.24 5.70 -9.67
C VAL A 162 3.72 5.83 -9.38
N TYR A 163 4.05 5.66 -8.10
CA TYR A 163 5.42 5.68 -7.61
C TYR A 163 5.82 4.26 -7.24
N LEU A 164 6.72 3.69 -8.03
CA LEU A 164 7.25 2.34 -7.83
C LEU A 164 8.63 2.43 -7.18
N PRO A 165 9.08 1.43 -6.41
CA PRO A 165 10.46 1.38 -5.94
C PRO A 165 11.40 1.32 -7.14
N ARG A 166 12.42 2.20 -7.17
CA ARG A 166 13.46 2.15 -8.19
C ARG A 166 14.15 0.78 -8.14
N PRO A 167 14.16 0.00 -9.24
CA PRO A 167 14.79 -1.31 -9.25
C PRO A 167 16.32 -1.17 -9.16
N VAL A 168 16.96 -1.99 -8.32
CA VAL A 168 18.43 -2.16 -8.30
C VAL A 168 18.91 -3.24 -9.28
N THR A 169 18.01 -4.13 -9.66
CA THR A 169 18.17 -5.17 -10.68
C THR A 169 16.93 -5.18 -11.57
N THR A 170 17.01 -5.72 -12.78
CA THR A 170 15.84 -5.83 -13.65
C THR A 170 14.67 -6.52 -12.95
N THR A 171 13.53 -5.83 -12.86
CA THR A 171 12.32 -6.28 -12.16
C THR A 171 11.15 -6.32 -13.14
N THR A 172 10.41 -7.42 -13.15
CA THR A 172 9.18 -7.54 -13.93
C THR A 172 7.96 -7.33 -13.05
N TYR A 173 7.11 -6.38 -13.44
CA TYR A 173 5.81 -6.14 -12.84
C TYR A 173 4.71 -6.79 -13.69
N THR A 174 3.75 -7.41 -13.02
CA THR A 174 2.43 -7.68 -13.59
C THR A 174 1.57 -6.43 -13.42
N VAL A 175 1.14 -5.86 -14.54
CA VAL A 175 0.27 -4.68 -14.60
C VAL A 175 -1.12 -5.14 -14.99
N SER A 176 -2.10 -4.89 -14.13
CA SER A 176 -3.51 -5.15 -14.45
C SER A 176 -4.30 -3.85 -14.45
N PHE A 177 -5.15 -3.69 -15.46
CA PHE A 177 -6.09 -2.59 -15.53
C PHE A 177 -7.53 -3.12 -15.38
N MET A 178 -8.26 -2.53 -14.43
CA MET A 178 -9.68 -2.78 -14.21
C MET A 178 -10.46 -1.51 -14.61
N PRO A 179 -11.13 -1.49 -15.76
CA PRO A 179 -11.94 -0.35 -16.17
C PRO A 179 -13.10 -0.11 -15.19
N SER A 180 -13.49 1.16 -15.02
CA SER A 180 -14.58 1.55 -14.14
C SER A 180 -15.93 1.01 -14.62
N THR A 181 -16.74 0.50 -13.70
CA THR A 181 -18.12 0.09 -13.97
C THR A 181 -19.09 1.28 -13.96
N SER A 182 -18.65 2.45 -13.51
CA SER A 182 -19.47 3.66 -13.53
C SER A 182 -19.71 4.12 -14.97
N PRO A 183 -20.95 4.54 -15.33
CA PRO A 183 -21.23 5.17 -16.61
C PRO A 183 -20.32 6.39 -16.84
N LEU A 184 -19.87 6.57 -18.09
CA LEU A 184 -19.04 7.73 -18.45
C LEU A 184 -19.82 9.06 -18.40
N GLY A 185 -21.14 8.99 -18.44
CA GLY A 185 -22.06 10.11 -18.35
C GLY A 185 -23.50 9.64 -18.52
N ALA A 186 -24.45 10.57 -18.48
CA ALA A 186 -25.86 10.26 -18.69
C ALA A 186 -26.07 9.64 -20.08
N GLY A 187 -26.66 8.44 -20.13
CA GLY A 187 -26.93 7.72 -21.37
C GLY A 187 -25.70 7.09 -22.05
N LEU A 188 -24.51 7.19 -21.46
CA LEU A 188 -23.28 6.63 -22.02
C LEU A 188 -22.93 5.27 -21.37
N PRO A 189 -22.24 4.38 -22.12
CA PRO A 189 -21.74 3.13 -21.55
C PRO A 189 -20.72 3.40 -20.43
N SER A 190 -20.51 2.39 -19.57
CA SER A 190 -19.41 2.39 -18.62
C SER A 190 -18.07 2.14 -19.34
N ALA A 191 -16.96 2.46 -18.66
CA ALA A 191 -15.63 2.13 -19.17
C ALA A 191 -15.44 0.61 -19.36
N ALA A 192 -16.01 -0.21 -18.47
CA ALA A 192 -15.98 -1.66 -18.55
C ALA A 192 -16.71 -2.22 -19.79
N ASN A 193 -17.66 -1.47 -20.36
CA ASN A 193 -18.32 -1.85 -21.61
C ASN A 193 -17.46 -1.52 -22.84
N LEU A 194 -16.50 -0.59 -22.72
CA LEU A 194 -15.64 -0.16 -23.83
C LEU A 194 -14.37 -0.99 -23.94
N LEU A 195 -13.79 -1.34 -22.80
CA LEU A 195 -12.53 -2.07 -22.72
C LEU A 195 -12.67 -3.16 -21.66
N PRO A 196 -12.44 -4.44 -21.96
CA PRO A 196 -12.41 -5.47 -20.93
C PRO A 196 -11.19 -5.28 -20.01
N PRO A 197 -11.20 -5.87 -18.80
CA PRO A 197 -10.01 -5.93 -17.97
C PRO A 197 -8.85 -6.57 -18.73
N PHE A 198 -7.64 -6.05 -18.53
CA PHE A 198 -6.45 -6.62 -19.15
C PHE A 198 -5.29 -6.75 -18.17
N ARG A 199 -4.34 -7.60 -18.55
CA ARG A 199 -3.10 -7.85 -17.82
C ARG A 199 -1.94 -7.82 -18.81
N ALA A 200 -0.85 -7.18 -18.41
CA ALA A 200 0.40 -7.11 -19.15
C ALA A 200 1.59 -7.32 -18.21
N SER A 201 2.75 -7.64 -18.78
CA SER A 201 4.02 -7.70 -18.05
C SER A 201 4.89 -6.53 -18.50
N VAL A 202 5.42 -5.78 -17.54
CA VAL A 202 6.30 -4.63 -17.78
C VAL A 202 7.61 -4.89 -17.07
N THR A 203 8.71 -4.90 -17.83
CA THR A 203 10.06 -5.05 -17.28
C THR A 203 10.70 -3.67 -17.12
N VAL A 204 11.25 -3.41 -15.94
CA VAL A 204 11.96 -2.17 -15.61
C VAL A 204 13.39 -2.54 -15.23
N SER A 205 14.36 -1.82 -15.80
CA SER A 205 15.78 -1.96 -15.48
C SER A 205 16.28 -0.74 -14.68
N PRO A 206 17.40 -0.86 -13.96
CA PRO A 206 17.97 0.20 -13.12
C PRO A 206 18.21 1.53 -13.85
#